data_AF-A0A7I8WCN8-F1
#
_entry.id   AF-A0A7I8WCN8-F1
#
_cell.length_a   1.000
_cell.length_b   1.000
_cell.length_c   1.000
_cell.angle_alpha   90.00
_cell.angle_beta   90.00
_cell.angle_gamma   90.00
#
_symmetry.space_group_name_H-M   'P 1'
#
loop_
_entity.id
_entity.type
_entity.pdbx_description
1 polymer ?
#
loop_
_entity_poly.entity_id
_entity_poly.type
_entity_poly.pdbx_seq_one_letter_code
_entity_poly.pdbx_strand_id
1 'polypeptide(L)'
;MQERARWRKRRGGVANVNYDGGRGIKQILRTYRFLSLTSSLLAVSAMTVGLCTVHWQRVFIDQDYLNFSTAWTMTEGECFFTFNNSRERSIYHVASPIDAGLWETCDRLDDNVRTLLSKSGQVASKCRSYHHIETSQLQLSDELDIVMGVTRSASACAIVATVTLIVGLLLGTFAAIKQQIIFATISGVCFFAAAIYVLFTLILVQLRSSRLKTAEGQLMRPMPDFVNDSLRVAGSVNVGLACVALVASCLAGAAWILFSLHLKKTRSNYMYSTNYDQICSM
;
A
#
# COMPACT_ATOMS: atom_id res chain seq x y z
N MET A 1 -26.44 -39.93 -66.37
CA MET A 1 -26.77 -38.65 -65.67
C MET A 1 -27.79 -38.80 -64.52
N GLN A 2 -28.32 -39.97 -64.21
CA GLN A 2 -29.34 -40.15 -63.15
C GLN A 2 -28.80 -40.47 -61.74
N GLU A 3 -27.51 -40.74 -61.57
CA GLU A 3 -26.95 -41.10 -60.24
C GLU A 3 -26.48 -39.91 -59.39
N ARG A 4 -26.27 -38.73 -59.99
CA ARG A 4 -25.88 -37.52 -59.24
C ARG A 4 -27.04 -36.90 -58.42
N ALA A 5 -28.28 -37.32 -58.66
CA ALA A 5 -29.45 -36.78 -57.97
C ALA A 5 -29.70 -37.42 -56.58
N ARG A 6 -29.13 -38.61 -56.30
CA ARG A 6 -29.37 -39.32 -55.03
C ARG A 6 -28.55 -38.80 -53.85
N TRP A 7 -27.44 -38.10 -54.09
CA TRP A 7 -26.58 -37.59 -53.02
C TRP A 7 -26.98 -36.23 -52.44
N ARG A 8 -27.88 -35.48 -53.10
CA ARG A 8 -28.38 -34.19 -52.56
C ARG A 8 -29.45 -34.34 -51.50
N LYS A 9 -30.14 -35.49 -51.42
CA LYS A 9 -31.29 -35.66 -50.50
C LYS A 9 -30.92 -36.11 -49.08
N ARG A 10 -29.65 -36.41 -48.80
CA ARG A 10 -29.16 -36.77 -47.44
C ARG A 10 -28.50 -35.62 -46.67
N ARG A 11 -28.47 -34.39 -47.21
CA ARG A 11 -27.99 -33.18 -46.48
C ARG A 11 -29.12 -32.32 -45.89
N GLY A 12 -30.35 -32.83 -45.84
CA GLY A 12 -31.51 -32.13 -45.26
C GLY A 12 -31.66 -32.28 -43.74
N GLY A 13 -30.55 -32.43 -43.03
CA GLY A 13 -30.53 -32.65 -41.58
C GLY A 13 -29.35 -31.99 -40.92
N VAL A 14 -28.92 -30.82 -41.40
CA VAL A 14 -28.09 -29.93 -40.58
C VAL A 14 -29.03 -29.38 -39.53
N ALA A 15 -29.02 -30.02 -38.36
CA ALA A 15 -29.61 -29.44 -37.17
C ALA A 15 -29.08 -28.01 -37.06
N ASN A 16 -29.97 -27.03 -37.22
CA ASN A 16 -29.73 -25.67 -36.76
C ASN A 16 -29.55 -25.78 -35.24
N VAL A 17 -28.33 -26.10 -34.82
CA VAL A 17 -27.87 -25.90 -33.45
C VAL A 17 -27.87 -24.38 -33.31
N ASN A 18 -28.99 -23.88 -32.82
CA ASN A 18 -29.18 -22.49 -32.50
C ASN A 18 -28.10 -22.16 -31.46
N TYR A 19 -26.99 -21.55 -31.88
CA TYR A 19 -25.91 -21.12 -31.01
C TYR A 19 -26.40 -19.96 -30.15
N ASP A 20 -27.23 -20.24 -29.14
CA ASP A 20 -27.57 -19.32 -28.05
C ASP A 20 -26.34 -19.00 -27.17
N GLY A 21 -25.20 -19.64 -27.47
CA GLY A 21 -23.89 -19.38 -26.87
C GLY A 21 -23.37 -17.95 -27.04
N GLY A 22 -23.89 -17.17 -27.99
CA GLY A 22 -23.53 -15.77 -28.18
C GLY A 22 -23.96 -14.85 -27.04
N ARG A 23 -25.08 -15.14 -26.35
CA ARG A 23 -25.55 -14.37 -25.19
C ARG A 23 -24.75 -14.67 -23.93
N GLY A 24 -24.44 -15.95 -23.69
CA GLY A 24 -23.63 -16.38 -22.55
C GLY A 24 -22.21 -15.78 -22.56
N ILE A 25 -21.54 -15.79 -23.71
CA ILE A 25 -20.17 -15.26 -23.83
C ILE A 25 -20.12 -13.75 -23.55
N LYS A 26 -21.11 -12.97 -24.03
CA LYS A 26 -21.18 -11.53 -23.76
C LYS A 26 -21.41 -11.23 -22.27
N GLN A 27 -22.21 -12.05 -21.60
CA GLN A 27 -22.50 -11.89 -20.17
C GLN A 27 -21.27 -12.23 -19.32
N ILE A 28 -20.57 -13.32 -19.64
CA ILE A 28 -19.31 -13.71 -18.98
C ILE A 28 -18.24 -12.61 -19.15
N LEU A 29 -18.05 -12.08 -20.35
CA LEU A 29 -17.08 -11.02 -20.61
C LEU A 29 -17.41 -9.73 -19.83
N ARG A 30 -18.71 -9.43 -19.69
CA ARG A 30 -19.17 -8.29 -18.88
C ARG A 30 -18.83 -8.51 -17.40
N THR A 31 -19.06 -9.70 -16.85
CA THR A 31 -18.73 -10.02 -15.46
C THR A 31 -17.23 -9.89 -15.18
N TYR A 32 -16.36 -10.43 -16.03
CA TYR A 32 -14.91 -10.29 -15.85
C TYR A 32 -14.44 -8.83 -15.88
N ARG A 33 -15.02 -8.01 -16.77
CA ARG A 33 -14.71 -6.56 -16.81
C ARG A 33 -15.10 -5.86 -15.53
N PHE A 34 -16.31 -6.10 -15.04
CA PHE A 34 -16.77 -5.50 -13.79
C PHE A 34 -15.90 -5.95 -12.61
N LEU A 35 -15.55 -7.24 -12.55
CA LEU A 35 -14.69 -7.77 -11.50
C LEU A 35 -13.30 -7.13 -11.53
N SER A 36 -12.64 -7.08 -12.69
CA SER A 36 -11.30 -6.49 -12.83
C SER A 36 -11.29 -4.99 -12.54
N LEU A 37 -12.32 -4.25 -12.95
CA LEU A 37 -12.41 -2.81 -12.69
C LEU A 37 -12.67 -2.50 -11.22
N THR A 38 -13.61 -3.22 -10.59
CA THR A 38 -13.92 -3.02 -9.17
C THR A 38 -12.73 -3.41 -8.28
N SER A 39 -12.05 -4.52 -8.56
CA SER A 39 -10.83 -4.90 -7.83
C SER A 39 -9.70 -3.88 -8.02
N SER A 40 -9.55 -3.31 -9.22
CA SER A 40 -8.54 -2.28 -9.50
C SER A 40 -8.82 -0.99 -8.73
N LEU A 41 -10.08 -0.53 -8.70
CA LEU A 41 -10.50 0.65 -7.94
C LEU A 41 -10.33 0.45 -6.43
N LEU A 42 -10.64 -0.75 -5.94
CA LEU A 42 -10.42 -1.10 -4.54
C LEU A 42 -8.92 -1.07 -4.19
N ALA A 43 -8.06 -1.65 -5.03
CA ALA A 43 -6.61 -1.62 -4.82
C ALA A 43 -6.06 -0.19 -4.79
N VAL A 44 -6.47 0.66 -5.74
CA VAL A 44 -6.04 2.06 -5.81
C VAL A 44 -6.52 2.85 -4.60
N SER A 45 -7.80 2.74 -4.23
CA SER A 45 -8.37 3.46 -3.08
C SER A 45 -7.76 3.02 -1.75
N ALA A 46 -7.56 1.72 -1.54
CA ALA A 46 -6.90 1.21 -0.33
C ALA A 46 -5.46 1.72 -0.24
N MET A 47 -4.73 1.76 -1.35
CA MET A 47 -3.35 2.25 -1.37
C MET A 47 -3.26 3.76 -1.13
N THR A 48 -4.12 4.56 -1.78
CA THR A 48 -4.10 6.02 -1.58
C THR A 48 -4.45 6.41 -0.15
N VAL A 49 -5.47 5.78 0.43
CA VAL A 49 -5.83 6.00 1.84
C VAL A 49 -4.70 5.54 2.77
N GLY A 50 -4.11 4.37 2.51
CA GLY A 50 -2.99 3.87 3.30
C GLY A 50 -1.78 4.80 3.28
N LEU A 51 -1.45 5.39 2.12
CA LEU A 51 -0.29 6.26 1.96
C LEU A 51 -0.48 7.68 2.47
N CYS A 52 -1.70 8.23 2.38
CA CYS A 52 -1.98 9.59 2.84
C CYS A 52 -2.14 9.69 4.35
N THR A 53 -2.26 8.57 5.06
CA THR A 53 -2.54 8.56 6.49
C THR A 53 -1.25 8.47 7.31
N VAL A 54 -1.19 9.23 8.40
CA VAL A 54 0.01 9.41 9.24
C VAL A 54 0.20 8.28 10.26
N HIS A 55 -0.80 7.42 10.43
CA HIS A 55 -0.79 6.39 11.47
C HIS A 55 -0.19 5.09 10.94
N TRP A 56 1.10 4.98 10.63
CA TRP A 56 1.71 3.69 10.22
C TRP A 56 2.25 2.91 11.41
N GLN A 57 2.87 3.61 12.33
CA GLN A 57 3.42 3.04 13.56
C GLN A 57 3.08 3.97 14.71
N ARG A 58 2.80 3.38 15.86
CA ARG A 58 2.69 4.12 17.10
C ARG A 58 3.84 3.73 18.01
N VAL A 59 4.59 4.72 18.42
CA VAL A 59 5.67 4.58 19.39
C VAL A 59 5.14 5.10 20.73
N PHE A 60 5.17 4.26 21.75
CA PHE A 60 4.74 4.59 23.10
C PHE A 60 5.63 3.93 24.13
N ILE A 61 5.64 4.50 25.33
CA ILE A 61 6.43 3.98 26.44
C ILE A 61 5.57 2.98 27.22
N ASP A 62 6.13 1.80 27.46
CA ASP A 62 5.47 0.74 28.23
C ASP A 62 5.54 1.06 29.73
N GLN A 63 4.37 1.12 30.39
CA GLN A 63 4.27 1.49 31.80
C GLN A 63 4.88 0.42 32.70
N ASP A 64 4.74 -0.85 32.33
CA ASP A 64 5.16 -1.99 33.17
C ASP A 64 6.68 -2.06 33.37
N TYR A 65 7.44 -1.37 32.52
CA TYR A 65 8.91 -1.33 32.56
C TYR A 65 9.46 -0.12 33.32
N LEU A 66 8.64 0.89 33.60
CA LEU A 66 9.04 2.10 34.34
C LEU A 66 8.92 1.86 35.86
N ASN A 67 9.75 0.96 36.39
CA ASN A 67 9.73 0.57 37.80
C ASN A 67 10.79 1.29 38.67
N PHE A 68 11.37 2.40 38.17
CA PHE A 68 12.47 3.11 38.83
C PHE A 68 11.99 4.33 39.62
N SER A 69 12.73 4.71 40.66
CA SER A 69 12.39 5.69 41.72
C SER A 69 12.30 7.17 41.27
N THR A 70 11.88 7.43 40.04
CA THR A 70 11.59 8.78 39.53
C THR A 70 10.11 9.11 39.76
N ALA A 71 9.83 10.31 40.27
CA ALA A 71 8.45 10.79 40.36
C ALA A 71 7.93 11.05 38.95
N TRP A 72 7.04 10.19 38.47
CA TRP A 72 6.34 10.36 37.22
C TRP A 72 4.87 10.67 37.51
N THR A 73 4.34 11.64 36.78
CA THR A 73 2.90 11.96 36.82
C THR A 73 2.36 11.73 35.43
N MET A 74 1.41 10.80 35.32
CA MET A 74 0.66 10.60 34.08
C MET A 74 -0.58 11.47 34.13
N THR A 75 -0.73 12.33 33.14
CA THR A 75 -1.98 13.04 32.85
C THR A 75 -2.38 12.67 31.43
N GLU A 76 -3.54 12.03 31.29
CA GLU A 76 -4.23 11.79 30.00
C GLU A 76 -3.37 11.21 28.85
N GLY A 77 -2.45 10.29 29.16
CA GLY A 77 -1.63 9.60 28.14
C GLY A 77 -0.28 10.27 27.84
N GLU A 78 0.08 11.31 28.59
CA GLU A 78 1.40 11.93 28.56
C GLU A 78 2.24 11.47 29.76
N CYS A 79 3.52 11.17 29.51
CA CYS A 79 4.47 10.79 30.55
C CYS A 79 5.39 11.97 30.86
N PHE A 80 5.24 12.54 32.06
CA PHE A 80 6.16 13.54 32.57
C PHE A 80 7.21 12.85 33.43
N PHE A 81 8.47 12.95 33.02
CA PHE A 81 9.62 12.50 33.82
C PHE A 81 10.24 13.70 34.53
N THR A 82 10.34 13.61 35.85
CA THR A 82 11.12 14.55 36.64
C THR A 82 12.39 13.86 37.13
N PHE A 83 13.54 14.38 36.74
CA PHE A 83 14.82 13.96 37.31
C PHE A 83 15.19 14.92 38.42
N ASN A 84 15.07 14.45 39.65
CA ASN A 84 15.61 15.18 40.79
C ASN A 84 17.09 14.84 40.94
N ASN A 85 17.93 15.48 40.12
CA ASN A 85 19.37 15.36 40.31
C ASN A 85 19.81 16.41 41.35
N SER A 86 20.21 15.96 42.53
CA SER A 86 20.54 16.76 43.73
C SER A 86 21.58 17.90 43.56
N ARG A 87 22.14 18.13 42.36
CA ARG A 87 23.11 19.21 42.07
C ARG A 87 22.70 20.17 40.95
N GLU A 88 21.66 19.88 40.17
CA GLU A 88 21.19 20.74 39.08
C GLU A 88 19.68 20.93 39.18
N ARG A 89 19.17 22.09 38.75
CA ARG A 89 17.71 22.36 38.69
C ARG A 89 16.99 21.16 38.08
N SER A 90 15.86 20.76 38.67
CA SER A 90 14.99 19.70 38.15
C SER A 90 14.71 19.93 36.66
N ILE A 91 15.27 19.08 35.80
CA ILE A 91 15.00 19.09 34.36
C ILE A 91 13.76 18.21 34.12
N TYR A 92 12.74 18.80 33.52
CA TYR A 92 11.52 18.11 33.14
C TYR A 92 11.70 17.52 31.74
N HIS A 93 11.67 16.20 31.63
CA HIS A 93 11.61 15.51 30.34
C HIS A 93 10.17 15.10 30.09
N VAL A 94 9.59 15.65 29.02
CA VAL A 94 8.23 15.30 28.60
C VAL A 94 8.31 14.26 27.50
N ALA A 95 7.68 13.12 27.70
CA ALA A 95 7.49 12.10 26.69
C ALA A 95 6.02 11.97 26.33
N SER A 96 5.73 11.97 25.04
CA SER A 96 4.39 11.75 24.52
C SER A 96 4.42 10.63 23.48
N PRO A 97 3.32 9.90 23.30
CA PRO A 97 3.23 8.91 22.24
C PRO A 97 3.34 9.61 20.88
N ILE A 98 4.07 8.97 19.98
CA ILE A 98 4.36 9.49 18.64
C ILE A 98 3.64 8.60 17.63
N ASP A 99 2.88 9.22 16.73
CA ASP A 99 2.38 8.57 15.54
C ASP A 99 3.37 8.84 14.39
N ALA A 100 4.03 7.78 13.94
CA ALA A 100 4.96 7.83 12.83
C ALA A 100 4.24 7.41 11.53
N GLY A 101 4.22 8.34 10.58
CA GLY A 101 3.80 8.10 9.20
C GLY A 101 4.98 7.90 8.27
N LEU A 102 4.67 7.74 6.98
CA LEU A 102 5.67 7.61 5.92
C LEU A 102 6.33 8.95 5.58
N TRP A 103 5.59 10.05 5.69
CA TRP A 103 6.00 11.40 5.28
C TRP A 103 6.36 12.30 6.46
N GLU A 104 5.69 12.08 7.58
CA GLU A 104 5.78 12.90 8.78
C GLU A 104 5.66 12.05 10.05
N THR A 105 6.23 12.56 11.14
CA THR A 105 5.94 12.15 12.51
C THR A 105 5.07 13.20 13.15
N CYS A 106 4.10 12.81 13.96
CA CYS A 106 3.35 13.72 14.80
C CYS A 106 3.41 13.26 16.25
N ASP A 107 3.63 14.21 17.16
CA ASP A 107 3.47 13.97 18.59
C ASP A 107 1.98 14.13 18.98
N ARG A 108 1.55 13.39 19.99
CA ARG A 108 0.18 13.52 20.54
C ARG A 108 0.12 14.46 21.74
N LEU A 109 1.13 15.30 21.91
CA LEU A 109 1.19 16.22 23.02
C LEU A 109 0.03 17.22 22.98
N ASP A 110 -0.57 17.51 24.13
CA ASP A 110 -1.63 18.48 24.28
C ASP A 110 -1.14 19.87 23.90
N ASP A 111 -2.03 20.65 23.27
CA ASP A 111 -1.70 21.99 22.80
C ASP A 111 -1.36 22.91 23.98
N ASN A 112 -1.95 22.69 25.15
CA ASN A 112 -1.62 23.45 26.36
C ASN A 112 -0.17 23.19 26.79
N VAL A 113 0.25 21.93 26.85
CA VAL A 113 1.63 21.54 27.20
C VAL A 113 2.62 22.01 26.14
N ARG A 114 2.24 21.94 24.86
CA ARG A 114 3.03 22.47 23.74
C ARG A 114 3.30 23.98 23.89
N THR A 115 2.31 24.77 24.32
CA THR A 115 2.49 26.21 24.57
C THR A 115 3.35 26.51 25.80
N LEU A 116 3.32 25.64 26.82
CA LEU A 116 4.22 25.77 27.97
C LEU A 116 5.66 25.48 27.57
N LEU A 117 5.88 24.44 26.77
CA LEU A 117 7.21 24.09 26.25
C LEU A 117 7.74 25.17 25.30
N SER A 118 6.89 25.76 24.46
CA SER A 118 7.30 26.85 23.56
C SER A 118 7.71 28.11 24.34
N LYS A 119 7.02 28.42 25.45
CA LYS A 119 7.40 29.51 26.36
C LYS A 119 8.75 29.28 27.04
N SER A 120 9.12 28.02 27.29
CA SER A 120 10.46 27.66 27.81
C SER A 120 11.57 27.65 26.75
N GLY A 121 11.28 28.09 25.52
CA GLY A 121 12.24 28.11 24.41
C GLY A 121 12.42 26.78 23.69
N GLN A 122 11.62 25.76 24.01
CA GLN A 122 11.64 24.48 23.30
C GLN A 122 10.61 24.50 22.16
N VAL A 123 11.08 24.55 20.92
CA VAL A 123 10.21 24.50 19.74
C VAL A 123 9.62 23.10 19.58
N ALA A 124 8.35 22.94 19.97
CA ALA A 124 7.58 21.71 19.81
C ALA A 124 6.57 21.89 18.68
N SER A 125 6.99 21.64 17.43
CA SER A 125 6.04 21.53 16.32
C SER A 125 5.28 20.20 16.41
N LYS A 126 3.95 20.25 16.29
CA LYS A 126 3.05 19.09 16.43
C LYS A 126 3.37 17.96 15.45
N CYS A 127 3.74 18.32 14.23
CA CYS A 127 4.17 17.37 13.20
C CYS A 127 5.49 17.85 12.59
N ARG A 128 6.35 16.90 12.23
CA ARG A 128 7.60 17.14 11.50
C ARG A 128 7.71 16.19 10.33
N SER A 129 7.98 16.74 9.15
CA SER A 129 8.29 15.94 7.98
C SER A 129 9.75 15.49 7.99
N TYR A 130 10.02 14.23 7.66
CA TYR A 130 11.39 13.70 7.55
C TYR A 130 12.20 14.37 6.42
N HIS A 131 11.54 15.03 5.47
CA HIS A 131 12.20 15.75 4.39
C HIS A 131 12.72 17.12 4.80
N HIS A 132 12.17 17.72 5.86
CA HIS A 132 12.55 19.04 6.35
C HIS A 132 13.46 19.00 7.59
N ILE A 133 13.89 17.82 8.02
CA ILE A 133 14.87 17.70 9.10
C ILE A 133 16.23 18.08 8.50
N GLU A 134 16.63 19.34 8.70
CA GLU A 134 17.98 19.81 8.36
C GLU A 134 18.99 19.07 9.24
N THR A 135 19.72 18.14 8.62
CA THR A 135 20.81 17.37 9.25
C THR A 135 21.99 18.23 9.68
N SER A 136 22.00 19.52 9.34
CA SER A 136 23.09 20.46 9.62
C SER A 136 23.13 20.92 11.09
N GLN A 137 22.06 20.75 11.88
CA GLN A 137 21.99 21.26 13.26
C GLN A 137 22.00 20.19 14.36
N LEU A 138 21.82 18.92 14.01
CA LEU A 138 22.04 17.82 14.95
C LEU A 138 23.36 17.15 14.59
N GLN A 139 24.27 16.99 15.55
CA GLN A 139 25.35 16.00 15.46
C GLN A 139 24.68 14.62 15.39
N LEU A 140 24.27 14.25 14.18
CA LEU A 140 23.50 13.05 13.90
C LEU A 140 24.41 11.84 14.16
N SER A 141 23.95 10.89 14.98
CA SER A 141 24.61 9.59 15.02
C SER A 141 24.46 8.90 13.67
N ASP A 142 25.45 8.07 13.30
CA ASP A 142 25.41 7.25 12.10
C ASP A 142 24.11 6.41 11.99
N GLU A 143 23.54 6.02 13.13
CA GLU A 143 22.28 5.26 13.18
C GLU A 143 21.08 6.06 12.69
N LEU A 144 21.02 7.36 13.03
CA LEU A 144 19.91 8.21 12.65
C LEU A 144 19.93 8.54 11.15
N ASP A 145 21.12 8.68 10.55
CA ASP A 145 21.28 8.79 9.10
C ASP A 145 20.81 7.53 8.37
N ILE A 146 21.12 6.34 8.91
CA ILE A 146 20.64 5.06 8.37
C ILE A 146 19.11 5.00 8.43
N VAL A 147 18.49 5.39 9.54
CA VAL A 147 17.02 5.38 9.71
C VAL A 147 16.33 6.38 8.77
N MET A 148 16.90 7.58 8.62
CA MET A 148 16.41 8.57 7.66
C MET A 148 16.54 8.08 6.22
N GLY A 149 17.66 7.42 5.88
CA GLY A 149 17.88 6.78 4.59
C GLY A 149 16.80 5.74 4.27
N VAL A 150 16.55 4.80 5.20
CA VAL A 150 15.50 3.78 5.06
C VAL A 150 14.12 4.40 4.88
N THR A 151 13.81 5.46 5.63
CA THR A 151 12.51 6.16 5.54
C THR A 151 12.31 6.83 4.18
N ARG A 152 13.35 7.50 3.66
CA ARG A 152 13.33 8.11 2.31
C ARG A 152 13.20 7.06 1.21
N SER A 153 13.84 5.91 1.36
CA SER A 153 13.67 4.79 0.42
C SER A 153 12.25 4.22 0.45
N ALA A 154 11.65 4.11 1.64
CA ALA A 154 10.27 3.63 1.80
C ALA A 154 9.27 4.60 1.14
N SER A 155 9.44 5.92 1.35
CA SER A 155 8.56 6.93 0.74
C SER A 155 8.69 6.95 -0.79
N ALA A 156 9.91 6.84 -1.34
CA ALA A 156 10.12 6.73 -2.78
C ALA A 156 9.46 5.47 -3.37
N CYS A 157 9.58 4.32 -2.70
CA CYS A 157 8.96 3.07 -3.12
C CYS A 157 7.43 3.17 -3.18
N ALA A 158 6.83 3.81 -2.17
CA ALA A 158 5.40 4.08 -2.13
C ALA A 158 4.91 4.98 -3.28
N ILE A 159 5.66 6.03 -3.65
CA ILE A 159 5.32 6.87 -4.80
C ILE A 159 5.30 6.03 -6.07
N VAL A 160 6.37 5.25 -6.29
CA VAL A 160 6.49 4.39 -7.48
C VAL A 160 5.35 3.38 -7.53
N ALA A 161 4.98 2.77 -6.40
CA ALA A 161 3.82 1.88 -6.31
C ALA A 161 2.52 2.59 -6.74
N THR A 162 2.29 3.80 -6.24
CA THR A 162 1.08 4.59 -6.52
C THR A 162 0.97 4.95 -7.99
N VAL A 163 2.05 5.47 -8.57
CA VAL A 163 2.10 5.83 -9.99
C VAL A 163 1.88 4.59 -10.85
N THR A 164 2.51 3.47 -10.50
CA THR A 164 2.35 2.20 -11.23
C THR A 164 0.90 1.70 -11.17
N LEU A 165 0.21 1.82 -10.03
CA LEU A 165 -1.22 1.48 -9.90
C LEU A 165 -2.11 2.37 -10.76
N ILE A 166 -1.88 3.68 -10.77
CA ILE A 166 -2.66 4.64 -11.56
C ILE A 166 -2.49 4.33 -13.06
N VAL A 167 -1.24 4.12 -13.51
CA VAL A 167 -0.96 3.73 -14.91
C VAL A 167 -1.62 2.40 -15.24
N GLY A 168 -1.52 1.41 -14.35
CA GLY A 168 -2.18 0.11 -14.50
C GLY A 168 -3.70 0.23 -14.63
N LEU A 169 -4.33 1.09 -13.82
CA LEU A 169 -5.77 1.38 -13.87
C LEU A 169 -6.16 2.04 -15.21
N LEU A 170 -5.43 3.05 -15.65
CA LEU A 170 -5.70 3.74 -16.93
C LEU A 170 -5.58 2.77 -18.11
N LEU A 171 -4.51 1.98 -18.17
CA LEU A 171 -4.34 0.95 -19.21
C LEU A 171 -5.44 -0.12 -19.15
N GLY A 172 -5.84 -0.53 -17.94
CA GLY A 172 -6.93 -1.48 -17.74
C GLY A 172 -8.27 -0.95 -18.25
N THR A 173 -8.62 0.29 -17.90
CA THR A 173 -9.86 0.93 -18.40
C THR A 173 -9.85 1.03 -19.93
N PHE A 174 -8.72 1.40 -20.54
CA PHE A 174 -8.58 1.44 -21.98
C PHE A 174 -8.73 0.03 -22.61
N ALA A 175 -8.12 -0.99 -22.01
CA ALA A 175 -8.25 -2.38 -22.43
C ALA A 175 -9.70 -2.89 -22.35
N ALA A 176 -10.46 -2.50 -21.31
CA ALA A 176 -11.86 -2.85 -21.15
C ALA A 176 -12.73 -2.23 -22.25
N ILE A 177 -12.48 -0.97 -22.62
CA ILE A 177 -13.23 -0.24 -23.66
C ILE A 177 -12.88 -0.78 -25.05
N LYS A 178 -11.59 -0.89 -25.38
CA LYS A 178 -11.12 -1.23 -26.73
C LYS A 178 -10.91 -2.73 -26.97
N GLN A 179 -11.13 -3.59 -25.97
CA GLN A 179 -10.92 -5.06 -26.06
C GLN A 179 -9.52 -5.48 -26.51
N GLN A 180 -8.51 -4.66 -26.22
CA GLN A 180 -7.14 -4.92 -26.65
C GLN A 180 -6.40 -5.79 -25.63
N ILE A 181 -6.02 -7.00 -26.07
CA ILE A 181 -5.36 -8.02 -25.24
C ILE A 181 -4.03 -7.50 -24.66
N ILE A 182 -3.26 -6.77 -25.47
CA ILE A 182 -1.93 -6.26 -25.08
C ILE A 182 -2.05 -5.33 -23.86
N PHE A 183 -2.96 -4.35 -23.91
CA PHE A 183 -3.18 -3.42 -22.80
C PHE A 183 -3.69 -4.12 -21.53
N ALA A 184 -4.54 -5.14 -21.67
CA ALA A 184 -5.02 -5.92 -20.52
C ALA A 184 -3.85 -6.67 -19.83
N THR A 185 -2.95 -7.27 -20.60
CA THR A 185 -1.78 -7.96 -20.06
C THR A 185 -0.81 -6.98 -19.39
N ILE A 186 -0.51 -5.83 -20.02
CA ILE A 186 0.37 -4.80 -19.43
C ILE A 186 -0.24 -4.28 -18.11
N SER A 187 -1.54 -4.01 -18.08
CA SER A 187 -2.26 -3.60 -16.87
C SER A 187 -2.08 -4.62 -15.75
N GLY A 188 -2.26 -5.92 -16.04
CA GLY A 188 -2.03 -6.99 -15.06
C GLY A 188 -0.60 -7.00 -14.50
N VAL A 189 0.40 -6.84 -15.37
CA VAL A 189 1.82 -6.75 -14.95
C VAL A 189 2.07 -5.52 -14.07
N CYS A 190 1.47 -4.36 -14.40
CA CYS A 190 1.57 -3.16 -13.56
C CYS A 190 1.01 -3.40 -12.15
N PHE A 191 -0.11 -4.11 -12.01
CA PHE A 191 -0.66 -4.44 -10.68
C PHE A 191 0.25 -5.37 -9.86
N PHE A 192 0.88 -6.37 -10.49
CA PHE A 192 1.86 -7.21 -9.80
C PHE A 192 3.13 -6.44 -9.43
N ALA A 193 3.64 -5.59 -10.33
CA ALA A 193 4.79 -4.73 -10.03
C ALA A 193 4.48 -3.78 -8.86
N ALA A 194 3.29 -3.17 -8.86
CA ALA A 194 2.84 -2.36 -7.75
C ALA A 194 2.78 -3.15 -6.44
N ALA A 195 2.23 -4.37 -6.44
CA ALA A 195 2.19 -5.23 -5.25
C ALA A 195 3.60 -5.50 -4.70
N ILE A 196 4.59 -5.74 -5.57
CA ILE A 196 5.98 -5.90 -5.16
C ILE A 196 6.51 -4.63 -4.48
N TYR A 197 6.25 -3.44 -5.04
CA TYR A 197 6.64 -2.19 -4.40
C TYR A 197 5.93 -1.94 -3.06
N VAL A 198 4.65 -2.32 -2.92
CA VAL A 198 3.95 -2.25 -1.63
C VAL A 198 4.62 -3.17 -0.61
N LEU A 199 4.97 -4.39 -1.01
CA LEU A 199 5.67 -5.35 -0.16
C LEU A 199 7.04 -4.82 0.29
N PHE A 200 7.81 -4.22 -0.63
CA PHE A 200 9.07 -3.55 -0.28
C PHE A 200 8.85 -2.41 0.71
N THR A 201 7.83 -1.59 0.51
CA THR A 201 7.48 -0.49 1.43
C THR A 201 7.18 -1.03 2.82
N LEU A 202 6.40 -2.12 2.93
CA LEU A 202 6.11 -2.79 4.20
C LEU A 202 7.38 -3.32 4.88
N ILE A 203 8.26 -3.98 4.12
CA ILE A 203 9.54 -4.48 4.65
C ILE A 203 10.39 -3.33 5.19
N LEU A 204 10.52 -2.23 4.44
CA LEU A 204 11.30 -1.07 4.86
C LEU A 204 10.71 -0.43 6.12
N VAL A 205 9.39 -0.35 6.24
CA VAL A 205 8.71 0.14 7.46
C VAL A 205 8.98 -0.77 8.67
N GLN A 206 9.04 -2.09 8.49
CA GLN A 206 9.39 -3.03 9.56
C GLN A 206 10.87 -2.94 9.97
N LEU A 207 11.76 -2.80 8.98
CA LEU A 207 13.19 -2.58 9.23
C LEU A 207 13.42 -1.27 9.97
N ARG A 208 12.71 -0.22 9.58
CA ARG A 208 12.68 1.07 10.26
C ARG A 208 12.22 0.90 11.71
N SER A 209 11.12 0.19 11.96
CA SER A 209 10.64 -0.11 13.33
C SER A 209 11.69 -0.78 14.20
N SER A 210 12.45 -1.71 13.61
CA SER A 210 13.46 -2.48 14.34
C SER A 210 14.67 -1.63 14.70
N ARG A 211 15.03 -0.65 13.85
CA ARG A 211 16.12 0.30 14.05
C ARG A 211 15.71 1.56 14.82
N LEU A 212 14.42 1.87 14.87
CA LEU A 212 13.86 3.00 15.64
C LEU A 212 14.13 2.87 17.13
N LYS A 213 14.10 1.64 17.65
CA LYS A 213 14.43 1.34 19.06
C LYS A 213 15.82 1.82 19.47
N THR A 214 16.73 2.02 18.52
CA THR A 214 18.10 2.50 18.80
C THR A 214 18.24 3.99 18.51
N ALA A 215 17.55 4.51 17.49
CA ALA A 215 17.79 5.85 16.95
C ALA A 215 16.83 6.96 17.45
N GLU A 216 15.60 6.64 17.90
CA GLU A 216 14.60 7.68 18.24
C GLU A 216 14.89 8.44 19.55
N GLY A 217 15.75 7.90 20.42
CA GLY A 217 16.30 8.62 21.57
C GLY A 217 17.00 9.94 21.19
N GLN A 218 17.32 10.16 19.91
CA GLN A 218 17.99 11.36 19.42
C GLN A 218 17.11 12.30 18.58
N LEU A 219 16.00 11.84 17.99
CA LEU A 219 15.22 12.64 17.03
C LEU A 219 14.23 13.60 17.71
N MET A 220 13.67 13.24 18.87
CA MET A 220 12.63 14.05 19.53
C MET A 220 13.06 14.74 20.82
N ARG A 221 14.20 14.36 21.40
CA ARG A 221 14.98 14.99 22.48
C ARG A 221 15.89 13.88 23.02
N PRO A 222 17.13 14.18 23.44
CA PRO A 222 17.97 13.19 24.11
C PRO A 222 17.21 12.66 25.33
N MET A 223 16.70 11.43 25.22
CA MET A 223 16.16 10.69 26.34
C MET A 223 17.27 9.81 26.91
N PRO A 224 17.33 9.65 28.24
CA PRO A 224 18.32 8.77 28.85
C PRO A 224 18.09 7.31 28.44
N ASP A 225 19.17 6.55 28.31
CA ASP A 225 19.21 5.22 27.68
C ASP A 225 18.17 4.23 28.23
N PHE A 226 17.86 4.32 29.53
CA PHE A 226 16.88 3.43 30.16
C PHE A 226 15.44 3.63 29.65
N VAL A 227 15.10 4.81 29.11
CA VAL A 227 13.78 5.05 28.50
C VAL A 227 13.70 4.37 27.13
N ASN A 228 14.83 4.25 26.45
CA ASN A 228 14.91 3.63 25.13
C ASN A 228 14.52 2.14 25.18
N ASP A 229 14.92 1.45 26.26
CA ASP A 229 14.58 0.03 26.49
C ASP A 229 13.07 -0.19 26.77
N SER A 230 12.38 0.83 27.27
CA SER A 230 10.93 0.79 27.55
C SER A 230 10.05 1.14 26.34
N LEU A 231 10.66 1.45 25.20
CA LEU A 231 9.95 1.90 24.00
C LEU A 231 9.32 0.71 23.25
N ARG A 232 8.00 0.75 23.10
CA ARG A 232 7.22 -0.21 22.31
C ARG A 232 6.77 0.44 21.01
N VAL A 233 6.85 -0.34 19.93
CA VAL A 233 6.30 0.04 18.63
C VAL A 233 5.13 -0.89 18.34
N ALA A 234 3.92 -0.33 18.25
CA ALA A 234 2.75 -1.05 17.77
C ALA A 234 2.50 -0.74 16.29
N GLY A 235 2.22 -1.80 15.53
CA GLY A 235 1.66 -1.67 14.19
C GLY A 235 0.26 -1.08 14.23
N SER A 236 -0.03 -0.17 13.31
CA SER A 236 -1.32 0.50 13.23
C SER A 236 -2.28 -0.19 12.24
N VAL A 237 -3.50 0.36 12.17
CA VAL A 237 -4.52 0.02 11.17
C VAL A 237 -4.00 0.20 9.73
N ASN A 238 -3.08 1.14 9.48
CA ASN A 238 -2.58 1.42 8.12
C ASN A 238 -1.68 0.32 7.58
N VAL A 239 -0.93 -0.36 8.44
CA VAL A 239 -0.17 -1.56 8.03
C VAL A 239 -1.15 -2.64 7.55
N GLY A 240 -2.28 -2.79 8.24
CA GLY A 240 -3.39 -3.64 7.79
C GLY A 240 -3.96 -3.21 6.44
N LEU A 241 -4.23 -1.91 6.25
CA LEU A 241 -4.70 -1.37 4.97
C LEU A 241 -3.70 -1.59 3.82
N ALA A 242 -2.40 -1.46 4.08
CA ALA A 242 -1.36 -1.75 3.10
C ALA A 242 -1.31 -3.24 2.74
N CYS A 243 -1.51 -4.14 3.70
CA CYS A 243 -1.69 -5.57 3.42
C CYS A 243 -2.95 -5.85 2.58
N VAL A 244 -4.06 -5.16 2.86
CA VAL A 244 -5.28 -5.27 2.04
C VAL A 244 -5.01 -4.75 0.62
N ALA A 245 -4.31 -3.62 0.47
CA ALA A 245 -3.92 -3.08 -0.83
C ALA A 245 -2.99 -4.02 -1.61
N LEU A 246 -2.06 -4.70 -0.93
CA LEU A 246 -1.21 -5.75 -1.50
C LEU A 246 -2.05 -6.89 -2.07
N VAL A 247 -2.94 -7.47 -1.26
CA VAL A 247 -3.79 -8.59 -1.68
C VAL A 247 -4.73 -8.17 -2.80
N ALA A 248 -5.35 -7.00 -2.70
CA ALA A 248 -6.23 -6.44 -3.73
C ALA A 248 -5.47 -6.23 -5.05
N SER A 249 -4.22 -5.76 -5.00
CA SER A 249 -3.37 -5.57 -6.19
C SER A 249 -3.03 -6.90 -6.85
N CYS A 250 -2.67 -7.93 -6.08
CA CYS A 250 -2.44 -9.28 -6.61
C CYS A 250 -3.69 -9.87 -7.26
N LEU A 251 -4.86 -9.73 -6.62
CA LEU A 251 -6.14 -10.19 -7.16
C LEU A 251 -6.52 -9.43 -8.43
N ALA A 252 -6.32 -8.11 -8.47
CA ALA A 252 -6.54 -7.31 -9.67
C ALA A 252 -5.61 -7.74 -10.82
N GLY A 253 -4.32 -7.94 -10.53
CA GLY A 253 -3.35 -8.44 -11.50
C GLY A 253 -3.76 -9.79 -12.09
N ALA A 254 -4.15 -10.75 -11.24
CA ALA A 254 -4.65 -12.05 -11.68
C ALA A 254 -5.93 -11.92 -12.51
N ALA A 255 -6.87 -11.08 -12.10
CA ALA A 255 -8.12 -10.83 -12.84
C ALA A 255 -7.87 -10.26 -14.24
N TRP A 256 -6.90 -9.34 -14.39
CA TRP A 256 -6.52 -8.79 -15.70
C TRP A 256 -5.84 -9.82 -16.61
N ILE A 257 -5.00 -10.69 -16.07
CA ILE A 257 -4.38 -11.79 -16.84
C ILE A 257 -5.44 -12.81 -17.27
N LEU A 258 -6.34 -13.20 -16.37
CA LEU A 258 -7.45 -14.11 -16.72
C LEU A 258 -8.33 -13.49 -17.81
N PHE A 259 -8.63 -12.19 -17.70
CA PHE A 259 -9.38 -11.46 -18.71
C PHE A 259 -8.67 -11.47 -20.08
N SER A 260 -7.34 -11.26 -20.11
CA SER A 260 -6.58 -11.28 -21.38
C SER A 260 -6.54 -12.69 -22.00
N LEU A 261 -6.43 -13.73 -21.19
CA LEU A 261 -6.50 -15.13 -21.63
C LEU A 261 -7.88 -15.47 -22.22
N HIS A 262 -8.96 -15.03 -21.57
CA HIS A 262 -10.31 -15.23 -22.08
C HIS A 262 -10.52 -14.53 -23.42
N LEU A 263 -10.06 -13.28 -23.57
CA LEU A 263 -10.11 -12.55 -24.84
C LEU A 263 -9.33 -13.29 -25.96
N LYS A 264 -8.16 -13.82 -25.64
CA LYS A 264 -7.35 -14.61 -26.58
C LYS A 264 -8.09 -15.88 -27.03
N LYS A 265 -8.68 -16.62 -26.08
CA LYS A 265 -9.45 -17.84 -26.37
C LYS A 265 -10.67 -17.54 -27.26
N THR A 266 -11.41 -16.48 -26.96
CA THR A 266 -12.56 -16.08 -27.80
C THR A 266 -12.12 -15.73 -29.22
N ARG A 267 -11.03 -14.96 -29.38
CA ARG A 267 -10.54 -14.53 -30.70
C ARG A 267 -10.05 -15.71 -31.55
N SER A 268 -9.39 -16.69 -30.92
CA SER A 268 -8.96 -17.93 -31.59
C SER A 268 -10.16 -18.70 -32.16
N ASN A 269 -11.21 -18.90 -31.35
CA ASN A 269 -12.41 -19.64 -31.80
C ASN A 269 -13.12 -18.96 -32.98
N TYR A 270 -13.16 -17.62 -33.01
CA TYR A 270 -13.73 -16.88 -34.15
C TYR A 270 -12.94 -17.08 -35.44
N MET A 271 -11.60 -17.06 -35.39
CA MET A 271 -10.76 -17.29 -36.58
C MET A 271 -10.91 -18.70 -37.15
N TYR A 272 -11.04 -19.72 -36.30
CA TYR A 272 -11.28 -21.08 -36.78
C TYR A 272 -12.65 -21.23 -37.43
N SER A 273 -13.71 -20.63 -36.87
CA SER A 273 -15.06 -20.70 -37.44
C SER A 273 -15.13 -20.11 -38.86
N THR A 274 -14.49 -18.96 -39.09
CA THR A 274 -14.49 -18.32 -40.42
C THR A 274 -13.77 -19.12 -41.50
N ASN A 275 -12.74 -19.90 -41.12
CA ASN A 275 -12.03 -20.74 -42.08
C ASN A 275 -12.85 -21.98 -42.48
N TYR A 276 -13.64 -22.56 -41.56
CA TYR A 276 -14.51 -23.68 -41.89
C TYR A 276 -15.65 -23.30 -42.84
N ASP A 277 -16.23 -22.11 -42.66
CA ASP A 277 -17.30 -21.64 -43.56
C ASP A 277 -16.80 -21.36 -44.98
N GLN A 278 -15.56 -20.88 -45.15
CA GLN A 278 -14.98 -20.72 -46.49
C GLN A 278 -14.70 -22.06 -47.17
N ILE A 279 -14.18 -23.06 -46.44
CA ILE A 279 -13.84 -24.37 -47.01
C ILE A 279 -15.10 -25.18 -47.39
N CYS A 280 -16.22 -25.02 -46.68
CA CYS A 280 -17.47 -25.71 -47.03
C CYS A 280 -18.28 -25.03 -48.15
N SER A 281 -17.84 -23.86 -48.63
CA SER A 281 -18.51 -23.11 -49.72
C SER A 281 -17.91 -23.36 -51.12
N MET A 282 -16.80 -24.10 -51.22
CA MET A 282 -16.22 -24.61 -52.47
C MET A 282 -16.64 -26.07 -52.71
#